data_AF-A0A819V7D2-F1
#
_entry.id   AF-A0A819V7D2-F1
#
_cell.length_a   1.000
_cell.length_b   1.000
_cell.length_c   1.000
_cell.angle_alpha   90.00
_cell.angle_beta   90.00
_cell.angle_gamma   90.00
#
_symmetry.space_group_name_H-M   'P 1'
#
loop_
_entity.id
_entity.type
_entity.pdbx_description
1 polymer ?
#
loop_
_entity_poly.entity_id
_entity_poly.type
_entity_poly.pdbx_seq_one_letter_code
_entity_poly.pdbx_strand_id
1 'polypeptide(L)'
;MIISTPSICLNRRPTALLLFFSRAFANLDPHFRLPVHGNTTNVYCNDNDVVQAYRNDPLVHDRWPATTVSIFMELGVLLEQNTVYVSWPLLIQHGNADIITPIE
;
A
#
# COMPACT_ATOMS: atom_id res chain seq x y z
N MET A 1 6.84 19.33 -4.69
CA MET A 1 6.05 18.08 -4.81
C MET A 1 5.35 17.84 -3.48
N ILE A 2 4.08 17.44 -3.48
CA ILE A 2 3.33 17.12 -2.25
C ILE A 2 2.99 15.64 -2.30
N ILE A 3 3.29 14.90 -1.23
CA ILE A 3 2.98 13.49 -1.08
C ILE A 3 2.16 13.31 0.19
N SER A 4 0.94 12.79 0.06
CA SER A 4 0.06 12.45 1.18
C SER A 4 0.14 10.96 1.48
N THR A 5 0.22 10.62 2.77
CA THR A 5 0.17 9.24 3.29
C THR A 5 0.99 8.24 2.46
N PRO A 6 2.30 8.49 2.25
CA PRO A 6 3.09 7.59 1.44
C PRO A 6 3.33 6.27 2.18
N SER A 7 3.16 5.17 1.46
CA SER A 7 3.49 3.83 1.94
C SER A 7 5.01 3.59 1.92
N ILE A 8 5.76 4.36 2.73
CA ILE A 8 7.23 4.24 2.83
C ILE A 8 7.61 3.10 3.78
N CYS A 9 6.89 2.99 4.89
CA CYS A 9 7.07 1.92 5.87
C CYS A 9 6.04 0.80 5.63
N LEU A 10 6.51 -0.44 5.61
CA LEU A 10 5.63 -1.60 5.60
C LEU A 10 5.13 -1.85 7.02
N ASN A 11 3.81 -1.77 7.24
CA ASN A 11 3.18 -2.11 8.54
C ASN A 11 3.63 -3.49 9.05
N ARG A 12 3.85 -4.44 8.13
CA ARG A 12 4.54 -5.70 8.43
C ARG A 12 5.58 -6.00 7.37
N ARG A 13 6.81 -6.25 7.81
CA ARG A 13 7.87 -6.73 6.93
C ARG A 13 7.46 -8.07 6.29
N PRO A 14 7.42 -8.16 4.96
CA PRO A 14 7.11 -9.42 4.30
C PRO A 14 8.27 -10.40 4.53
N THR A 15 7.96 -11.63 4.91
CA THR A 15 8.96 -12.71 5.00
C THR A 15 9.58 -12.94 3.61
N ALA A 16 10.87 -13.28 3.55
CA ALA A 16 11.55 -13.59 2.28
C ALA A 16 10.81 -14.64 1.43
N LEU A 17 10.14 -15.60 2.09
CA LEU A 17 9.29 -16.60 1.46
C LEU A 17 8.09 -15.96 0.73
N LEU A 18 7.44 -14.98 1.36
CA LEU A 18 6.29 -14.26 0.78
C LEU A 18 6.71 -13.44 -0.44
N LEU A 19 7.87 -12.77 -0.36
CA LEU A 19 8.45 -12.06 -1.50
C LEU A 19 8.75 -13.00 -2.66
N PHE A 20 9.37 -14.15 -2.38
CA PHE A 20 9.66 -15.17 -3.39
C PHE A 20 8.39 -15.68 -4.07
N PHE A 21 7.36 -16.03 -3.29
CA PHE A 21 6.08 -16.46 -3.85
C PHE A 21 5.40 -15.35 -4.64
N SER A 22 5.41 -14.11 -4.15
CA SER A 22 4.81 -12.97 -4.87
C SER A 22 5.43 -12.78 -6.25
N ARG A 23 6.77 -12.88 -6.37
CA ARG A 23 7.49 -12.87 -7.64
C ARG A 23 7.13 -14.05 -8.54
N ALA A 24 7.04 -15.26 -7.98
CA ALA A 24 6.69 -16.45 -8.74
C ALA A 24 5.26 -16.34 -9.31
N PHE A 25 4.30 -15.93 -8.50
CA PHE A 25 2.90 -15.75 -8.92
C PHE A 25 2.73 -14.60 -9.91
N ALA A 26 3.47 -13.50 -9.74
CA ALA A 26 3.48 -12.38 -10.68
C ALA A 26 3.90 -12.81 -12.11
N ASN A 27 4.81 -13.78 -12.23
CA ASN A 27 5.28 -14.28 -13.53
C ASN A 27 4.39 -15.39 -14.12
N LEU A 28 3.63 -16.11 -13.28
CA LEU A 28 2.84 -17.26 -13.73
C LEU A 28 1.49 -16.84 -14.32
N ASP A 29 0.81 -15.90 -13.65
CA ASP A 29 -0.47 -15.36 -14.10
C ASP A 29 -0.64 -13.90 -13.62
N PRO A 30 -0.42 -12.92 -14.52
CA PRO A 30 -0.58 -11.50 -14.17
C PRO A 30 -2.05 -11.11 -13.93
N HIS A 31 -3.01 -11.95 -14.30
CA HIS A 31 -4.43 -11.73 -14.05
C HIS A 31 -4.90 -12.30 -12.71
N PHE A 32 -4.06 -13.03 -11.99
CA PHE A 32 -4.40 -13.53 -10.66
C PHE A 32 -4.57 -12.37 -9.68
N ARG A 33 -5.77 -12.27 -9.09
CA ARG A 33 -6.13 -11.20 -8.17
C ARG A 33 -6.22 -11.72 -6.75
N LEU A 34 -5.48 -11.09 -5.85
CA LEU A 34 -5.49 -11.38 -4.43
C LEU A 34 -6.47 -10.43 -3.71
N PRO A 35 -7.30 -10.93 -2.78
CA PRO A 35 -8.05 -10.06 -1.88
C PRO A 35 -7.05 -9.36 -0.95
N VAL A 36 -7.03 -8.04 -0.98
CA VAL A 36 -6.21 -7.24 -0.07
C VAL A 36 -7.02 -7.02 1.20
N HIS A 37 -6.54 -7.59 2.30
CA HIS A 37 -7.08 -7.29 3.62
C HIS A 37 -6.77 -5.84 3.95
N GLY A 38 -7.81 -5.01 3.90
CA GLY A 38 -7.72 -3.57 4.03
C GLY A 38 -9.00 -2.87 3.57
N ASN A 39 -9.79 -3.51 2.69
CA ASN A 39 -11.05 -2.88 2.25
C ASN A 39 -12.18 -2.90 3.31
N THR A 40 -12.08 -3.78 4.31
CA THR A 40 -13.11 -4.00 5.32
C THR A 40 -12.86 -3.24 6.63
N THR A 41 -11.69 -2.65 6.81
CA THR A 41 -11.35 -1.84 7.99
C THR A 41 -11.98 -0.46 7.88
N ASN A 42 -12.73 -0.02 8.90
CA ASN A 42 -13.32 1.33 9.02
C ASN A 42 -12.26 2.46 9.16
N VAL A 43 -11.08 2.32 8.54
CA VAL A 43 -9.87 3.04 8.99
C VAL A 43 -9.24 3.89 7.89
N TYR A 44 -10.08 4.43 7.00
CA TYR A 44 -9.64 5.37 5.95
C TYR A 44 -9.70 6.82 6.41
N CYS A 45 -10.70 7.13 7.20
CA CYS A 45 -11.01 8.48 7.64
C CYS A 45 -11.81 8.38 8.94
N ASN A 46 -11.69 9.40 9.79
CA ASN A 46 -12.54 9.53 10.97
C ASN A 46 -13.97 9.99 10.62
N ASP A 47 -14.16 10.52 9.41
CA ASP A 47 -15.46 10.94 8.90
C ASP A 47 -16.22 9.73 8.30
N ASN A 48 -17.32 9.38 8.94
CA ASN A 48 -18.16 8.26 8.52
C ASN A 48 -18.81 8.49 7.15
N ASP A 49 -19.16 9.72 6.80
CA ASP A 49 -19.82 10.01 5.53
C ASP A 49 -18.86 9.75 4.35
N VAL A 50 -17.59 10.12 4.53
CA VAL A 50 -16.51 9.83 3.57
C VAL A 50 -16.27 8.32 3.44
N VAL A 51 -16.24 7.59 4.56
CA VAL A 51 -16.05 6.13 4.55
C VAL A 51 -17.20 5.43 3.82
N GLN A 52 -18.45 5.87 4.04
CA GLN A 52 -19.61 5.29 3.35
C GLN A 52 -19.63 5.64 1.86
N ALA A 53 -19.27 6.86 1.49
CA ALA A 53 -19.15 7.24 0.07
C ALA A 53 -18.12 6.37 -0.65
N TYR A 54 -16.95 6.13 -0.04
CA TYR A 54 -15.91 5.26 -0.59
C TYR A 54 -16.37 3.81 -0.77
N ARG A 55 -17.13 3.26 0.20
CA ARG A 55 -17.65 1.89 0.13
C ARG A 55 -18.70 1.68 -0.94
N ASN A 56 -19.53 2.69 -1.16
CA ASN A 56 -20.62 2.63 -2.13
C ASN A 56 -20.17 3.02 -3.54
N ASP A 57 -18.92 3.44 -3.72
CA ASP A 57 -18.38 3.75 -5.04
C ASP A 57 -18.18 2.44 -5.85
N PRO A 58 -18.88 2.27 -6.98
CA PRO A 58 -18.77 1.06 -7.80
C PRO A 58 -17.38 0.89 -8.46
N LEU A 59 -16.55 1.92 -8.48
CA LEU A 59 -15.19 1.86 -9.03
C LEU A 59 -14.16 1.36 -8.01
N VAL A 60 -14.51 1.34 -6.73
CA VAL A 60 -13.64 0.88 -5.65
C VAL A 60 -13.76 -0.64 -5.49
N HIS A 61 -12.62 -1.33 -5.39
CA HIS A 61 -12.60 -2.79 -5.18
C HIS A 61 -11.43 -3.24 -4.30
N ASP A 62 -11.61 -4.39 -3.65
CA ASP A 62 -10.65 -5.00 -2.70
C ASP A 62 -9.65 -5.96 -3.34
N ARG A 63 -9.67 -6.09 -4.67
CA ARG A 63 -8.87 -7.08 -5.39
C ARG A 63 -7.70 -6.44 -6.12
N TRP A 64 -6.48 -6.80 -5.74
CA TRP A 64 -5.28 -6.30 -6.41
C TRP A 64 -4.65 -7.42 -7.24
N PRO A 65 -4.12 -7.10 -8.44
CA PRO A 65 -3.27 -8.05 -9.16
C PRO A 65 -2.09 -8.47 -8.29
N ALA A 66 -1.74 -9.76 -8.31
CA ALA A 66 -0.60 -10.29 -7.56
C ALA A 66 0.71 -9.57 -7.94
N THR A 67 0.84 -9.15 -9.20
CA THR A 67 1.93 -8.31 -9.70
C THR A 67 2.04 -6.97 -8.95
N THR A 68 0.90 -6.29 -8.74
CA THR A 68 0.86 -5.02 -7.99
C THR A 68 1.28 -5.23 -6.55
N VAL A 69 0.76 -6.28 -5.90
CA VAL A 69 1.14 -6.61 -4.52
C VAL A 69 2.64 -6.92 -4.40
N SER A 70 3.20 -7.68 -5.35
CA SER A 70 4.64 -7.97 -5.43
C SER A 70 5.47 -6.68 -5.53
N ILE A 71 5.10 -5.79 -6.45
CA ILE A 71 5.81 -4.51 -6.64
C ILE A 71 5.77 -3.65 -5.38
N PHE A 72 4.61 -3.55 -4.72
CA PHE A 72 4.48 -2.78 -3.47
C PHE A 72 5.39 -3.32 -2.37
N MET A 73 5.44 -4.65 -2.20
CA MET A 73 6.31 -5.26 -1.20
C MET A 73 7.80 -5.04 -1.50
N GLU A 74 8.20 -5.17 -2.76
CA GLU A 74 9.60 -4.95 -3.17
C GLU A 74 10.02 -3.49 -3.02
N LEU A 75 9.16 -2.55 -3.41
CA LEU A 75 9.41 -1.12 -3.24
C LEU A 75 9.53 -0.75 -1.77
N GLY A 76 8.67 -1.27 -0.89
CA GLY A 76 8.76 -1.00 0.54
C GLY A 76 10.10 -1.48 1.13
N VAL A 77 10.56 -2.68 0.78
CA VAL A 77 11.88 -3.18 1.21
C VAL A 77 13.01 -2.30 0.66
N LEU A 78 12.92 -1.89 -0.61
CA LEU A 78 13.92 -1.03 -1.23
C LEU A 78 13.99 0.35 -0.58
N LEU A 79 12.85 0.94 -0.22
CA LEU A 79 12.75 2.22 0.46
C LEU A 79 13.25 2.17 1.92
N GLU A 80 13.05 1.06 2.62
CA GLU A 80 13.64 0.86 3.96
C GLU A 80 15.17 0.76 3.92
N GLN A 81 15.74 0.22 2.85
CA GLN A 81 17.18 -0.04 2.72
C GLN A 81 17.97 1.11 2.08
N ASN A 82 17.29 2.01 1.36
CA ASN A 82 17.95 3.05 0.57
C ASN A 82 17.43 4.44 0.94
N THR A 83 18.33 5.39 1.06
CA THR A 83 17.96 6.79 1.18
C THR A 83 17.58 7.33 -0.20
N VAL A 84 16.34 7.80 -0.34
CA VAL A 84 15.91 8.47 -1.57
C VAL A 84 16.43 9.91 -1.57
N TYR A 85 17.26 10.23 -2.56
CA TYR A 85 17.70 11.61 -2.78
C TYR A 85 16.69 12.34 -3.67
N VAL A 86 16.17 13.47 -3.19
CA VAL A 86 15.20 14.30 -3.91
C VAL A 86 15.81 15.69 -4.09
N SER A 87 15.97 16.13 -5.34
CA SER A 87 16.65 17.40 -5.66
C SER A 87 15.72 18.62 -5.69
N TRP A 88 14.43 18.42 -5.45
CA TRP A 88 13.40 19.46 -5.44
C TRP A 88 12.69 19.53 -4.08
N PRO A 89 12.10 20.69 -3.72
CA PRO A 89 11.31 20.82 -2.50
C PRO A 89 10.19 19.77 -2.42
N LEU A 90 10.18 19.03 -1.31
CA LEU A 90 9.25 17.96 -1.02
C LEU A 90 8.49 18.26 0.27
N LEU A 91 7.16 18.21 0.21
CA LEU A 91 6.28 18.24 1.37
C LEU A 91 5.65 16.86 1.54
N ILE A 92 5.83 16.25 2.70
CA ILE A 92 5.18 15.00 3.08
C ILE A 92 4.13 15.31 4.14
N GLN A 93 2.88 14.93 3.87
CA GLN A 93 1.78 15.01 4.82
C GLN A 93 1.39 13.60 5.24
N HIS A 94 1.39 13.32 6.54
CA HIS A 94 1.05 12.00 7.04
C HIS A 94 0.22 12.06 8.33
N GLY A 95 -0.68 11.10 8.51
CA GLY A 95 -1.59 11.05 9.65
C GLY A 95 -1.00 10.26 10.82
N ASN A 96 -0.92 10.85 12.01
CA ASN A 96 -0.34 10.17 13.18
C ASN A 96 -1.11 8.91 13.62
N ALA A 97 -2.39 8.81 13.28
CA ALA A 97 -3.22 7.66 13.59
C ALA A 97 -3.44 6.73 12.37
N ASP A 98 -2.68 6.90 11.30
CA ASP A 98 -2.77 6.05 10.11
C ASP A 98 -2.17 4.65 10.41
N ILE A 99 -3.04 3.65 10.47
CA ILE A 99 -2.63 2.24 10.64
C ILE A 99 -2.47 1.51 9.30
N ILE A 100 -2.93 2.11 8.19
CA ILE A 100 -2.82 1.52 6.85
C ILE A 100 -1.39 1.71 6.37
N THR A 101 -0.90 2.95 6.42
CA THR A 101 0.48 3.32 6.15
C THR A 101 1.05 4.01 7.37
N PRO A 102 1.73 3.29 8.29
CA PRO A 102 2.31 3.91 9.48
C PRO A 102 3.37 4.98 9.15
N ILE A 103 3.53 5.97 10.04
CA ILE A 103 4.66 6.93 9.98
C ILE A 103 5.98 6.24 10.35
N GLU A 104 5.92 5.25 11.24
CA GLU A 104 7.06 4.50 11.80
C GLU A 104 7.21 3.12 11.14
#